data_AF-A0A6N8U522-F1
#
_entry.id   AF-A0A6N8U522-F1
#
_cell.length_a   1.000
_cell.length_b   1.000
_cell.length_c   1.000
_cell.angle_alpha   90.00
_cell.angle_beta   90.00
_cell.angle_gamma   90.00
#
_symmetry.space_group_name_H-M   'P 1'
#
loop_
_entity.id
_entity.type
_entity.pdbx_description
1 polymer ?
#
loop_
_entity_poly.entity_id
_entity_poly.type
_entity_poly.pdbx_seq_one_letter_code
_entity_poly.pdbx_strand_id
1 'polypeptide(L)'
;MKNKKLIIGIVIGIIAVLAAVIISLLQSNEPQIAFYIKNGKAKECRETISYGKTVSLKPTSFHLTAKEGNTDITDKLIYTKVNFKQLRTYKITYSYKEKRFYRYITVEDKKAPVITGKNTLEIEQGSSFDMKQLELKAEDNYDGDMSDQIKQEGTVDSNTPGDYELTYTVKDSSGNQAVFTVKVTVLKKGAVQAPSVSHVQVRVVADPNDITALVNKQNILPDGWAPSDLVTIQNGFLLRAVAAQAWNAMMNAAEQDGITINAVSAYRTQAYQANLYNQYYAADPVNTPFLSALPRRSEHEMGLALDISNGDYQLHSDFESTASGKWLSAHAHEYGWILRYPSNKTNITQYAYEAWHYRYVGPSLAKQLKSSGQTLEEYYQ
;
A
#
# COMPACT_ATOMS: atom_id res chain seq x y z
N MET A 1 -13.77 -78.75 76.87
CA MET A 1 -12.84 -78.28 75.82
C MET A 1 -13.52 -77.62 74.61
N LYS A 2 -14.76 -77.99 74.21
CA LYS A 2 -15.44 -77.42 73.03
C LYS A 2 -15.78 -75.91 73.15
N ASN A 3 -16.23 -75.44 74.32
CA ASN A 3 -16.65 -74.04 74.50
C ASN A 3 -15.48 -73.03 74.47
N LYS A 4 -14.28 -73.42 74.92
CA LYS A 4 -13.10 -72.55 74.81
C LYS A 4 -12.68 -72.31 73.35
N LYS A 5 -12.77 -73.32 72.48
CA LYS A 5 -12.47 -73.17 71.04
C LYS A 5 -13.49 -72.28 70.31
N LEU A 6 -14.77 -72.39 70.70
CA LEU A 6 -15.84 -71.54 70.14
C LEU A 6 -15.67 -70.06 70.55
N ILE A 7 -15.38 -69.81 71.83
CA ILE A 7 -15.15 -68.44 72.34
C ILE A 7 -13.90 -67.83 71.71
N ILE A 8 -12.81 -68.58 71.58
CA ILE A 8 -11.58 -68.11 70.91
C ILE A 8 -11.85 -67.80 69.42
N GLY A 9 -12.62 -68.63 68.72
CA GLY A 9 -13.01 -68.39 67.33
C GLY A 9 -13.86 -67.12 67.15
N ILE A 10 -14.82 -66.87 68.06
CA ILE A 10 -15.66 -65.66 68.05
C ILE A 10 -14.81 -64.41 68.33
N VAL A 11 -13.91 -64.47 69.32
CA VAL A 11 -13.02 -63.35 69.66
C VAL A 11 -12.06 -63.02 68.50
N ILE A 12 -11.46 -64.04 67.87
CA ILE A 12 -10.62 -63.83 66.68
C ILE A 12 -11.42 -63.24 65.51
N GLY A 13 -12.65 -63.71 65.29
CA GLY A 13 -13.54 -63.16 64.27
C GLY A 13 -13.91 -61.70 64.52
N ILE A 14 -14.21 -61.31 65.76
CA ILE A 14 -14.52 -59.92 66.14
C ILE A 14 -13.29 -59.02 65.97
N ILE A 15 -12.10 -59.49 66.37
CA ILE A 15 -10.85 -58.75 66.20
C ILE A 15 -10.53 -58.56 64.71
N ALA A 16 -10.77 -59.57 63.86
CA ALA A 16 -10.56 -59.47 62.42
C ALA A 16 -11.53 -58.46 61.76
N VAL A 17 -12.80 -58.45 62.18
CA VAL A 17 -13.79 -57.47 61.69
C VAL A 17 -13.46 -56.05 62.17
N LEU A 18 -13.08 -55.87 63.44
CA LEU A 18 -12.63 -54.58 63.97
C LEU A 18 -11.37 -54.08 63.26
N ALA A 19 -10.40 -54.96 63.00
CA ALA A 19 -9.21 -54.62 62.23
C ALA A 19 -9.57 -54.21 60.80
N ALA A 20 -10.49 -54.93 60.13
CA ALA A 20 -10.95 -54.56 58.79
C ALA A 20 -11.71 -53.22 58.76
N VAL A 21 -12.53 -52.93 59.78
CA VAL A 21 -13.23 -51.64 59.93
C VAL A 21 -12.25 -50.51 60.23
N ILE A 22 -11.25 -50.74 61.09
CA ILE A 22 -10.21 -49.75 61.39
C ILE A 22 -9.33 -49.51 60.15
N ILE A 23 -8.96 -50.55 59.40
CA ILE A 23 -8.22 -50.42 58.13
C ILE A 23 -9.08 -49.66 57.10
N SER A 24 -10.37 -49.95 57.00
CA SER A 24 -11.30 -49.23 56.12
C SER A 24 -11.46 -47.77 56.53
N LEU A 25 -11.57 -47.47 57.83
CA LEU A 25 -11.62 -46.10 58.37
C LEU A 25 -10.30 -45.35 58.15
N LEU A 26 -9.15 -46.01 58.34
CA LEU A 26 -7.82 -45.46 58.07
C LEU A 26 -7.61 -45.20 56.57
N GLN A 27 -8.06 -46.11 55.69
CA GLN A 27 -8.06 -45.91 54.23
C GLN A 27 -9.03 -44.81 53.79
N SER A 28 -10.16 -44.64 54.49
CA SER A 28 -11.10 -43.54 54.23
C SER A 28 -10.60 -42.18 54.72
N ASN A 29 -9.65 -42.19 55.67
CA ASN A 29 -8.95 -41.01 56.20
C ASN A 29 -7.65 -40.68 55.47
N GLU A 30 -7.21 -41.47 54.49
CA GLU A 30 -6.14 -41.01 53.62
C GLU A 30 -6.60 -39.76 52.86
N PRO A 31 -5.83 -38.67 52.88
CA PRO A 31 -6.25 -37.43 52.25
C PRO A 31 -6.40 -37.67 50.74
N GLN A 32 -7.65 -37.71 50.28
CA GLN A 32 -7.98 -37.93 48.88
C GLN A 32 -7.43 -36.76 48.06
N ILE A 33 -6.52 -37.06 47.13
CA ILE A 33 -6.02 -36.06 46.19
C ILE A 33 -7.09 -35.81 45.12
N ALA A 34 -7.49 -34.55 44.99
CA ALA A 34 -8.42 -34.09 43.96
C ALA A 34 -7.86 -32.87 43.21
N PHE A 35 -8.18 -32.81 41.92
CA PHE A 35 -7.82 -31.70 41.04
C PHE A 35 -9.05 -30.85 40.75
N TYR A 36 -8.83 -29.55 40.54
CA TYR A 36 -9.88 -28.58 40.31
C TYR A 36 -9.49 -27.62 39.19
N ILE A 37 -10.48 -27.21 38.39
CA ILE A 37 -10.37 -26.11 37.42
C ILE A 37 -11.42 -25.09 37.78
N LYS A 38 -11.03 -23.81 37.98
CA LYS A 38 -11.95 -22.73 38.38
C LYS A 38 -12.87 -23.14 39.55
N ASN A 39 -12.31 -23.84 40.54
CA ASN A 39 -12.99 -24.38 41.73
C ASN A 39 -13.95 -25.57 41.54
N GLY A 40 -14.15 -26.05 40.31
CA GLY A 40 -14.88 -27.30 40.04
C GLY A 40 -13.95 -28.50 40.01
N LYS A 41 -14.31 -29.62 40.64
CA LYS A 41 -13.53 -30.88 40.56
C LYS A 41 -13.40 -31.29 39.09
N ALA A 42 -12.18 -31.61 38.65
CA ALA A 42 -11.89 -31.95 37.27
C ALA A 42 -10.93 -33.13 37.18
N LYS A 43 -11.06 -33.94 36.11
CA LYS A 43 -10.14 -35.04 35.79
C LYS A 43 -9.29 -34.74 34.56
N GLU A 44 -9.82 -33.89 33.68
CA GLU A 44 -9.12 -33.40 32.51
C GLU A 44 -9.59 -32.00 32.11
N CYS A 45 -8.82 -31.34 31.24
CA CYS A 45 -9.25 -30.16 30.49
C CYS A 45 -8.75 -30.22 29.05
N ARG A 46 -9.44 -29.51 28.15
CA ARG A 46 -9.13 -29.46 26.72
C ARG A 46 -9.10 -28.01 26.26
N GLU A 47 -8.18 -27.69 25.37
CA GLU A 47 -8.06 -26.38 24.75
C GLU A 47 -7.50 -26.52 23.33
N THR A 48 -7.79 -25.53 22.50
CA THR A 48 -7.22 -25.39 21.16
C THR A 48 -6.44 -24.10 21.08
N ILE A 49 -5.25 -24.14 20.52
CA ILE A 49 -4.37 -22.98 20.32
C ILE A 49 -3.94 -22.88 18.85
N SER A 50 -3.64 -21.67 18.41
CA SER A 50 -3.01 -21.44 17.10
C SER A 50 -1.54 -21.85 17.14
N TYR A 51 -1.02 -22.36 16.02
CA TYR A 51 0.40 -22.63 15.82
C TYR A 51 1.28 -21.41 16.17
N GLY A 52 2.49 -21.67 16.71
CA GLY A 52 3.43 -20.63 17.12
C GLY A 52 3.08 -19.90 18.43
N LYS A 53 1.89 -20.13 19.03
CA LYS A 53 1.56 -19.55 20.34
C LYS A 53 2.36 -20.22 21.46
N THR A 54 2.98 -19.39 22.29
CA THR A 54 3.62 -19.86 23.52
C THR A 54 2.56 -20.16 24.57
N VAL A 55 2.59 -21.36 25.14
CA VAL A 55 1.69 -21.79 26.22
C VAL A 55 2.49 -22.12 27.46
N SER A 56 2.13 -21.50 28.58
CA SER A 56 2.63 -21.90 29.89
C SER A 56 2.04 -23.23 30.31
N LEU A 57 2.92 -24.13 30.75
CA LEU A 57 2.58 -25.43 31.31
C LEU A 57 2.45 -25.40 32.84
N LYS A 58 2.57 -24.22 33.47
CA LYS A 58 2.38 -24.10 34.91
C LYS A 58 0.91 -24.42 35.25
N PRO A 59 0.62 -25.23 36.29
CA PRO A 59 -0.77 -25.54 36.69
C PRO A 59 -1.66 -24.29 36.80
N THR A 60 -1.13 -23.24 37.44
CA THR A 60 -1.85 -22.00 37.70
C THR A 60 -2.16 -21.19 36.43
N SER A 61 -1.43 -21.36 35.34
CA SER A 61 -1.67 -20.57 34.11
C SER A 61 -2.98 -20.92 33.41
N PHE A 62 -3.60 -22.04 33.77
CA PHE A 62 -4.91 -22.45 33.28
C PHE A 62 -5.87 -22.79 34.43
N HIS A 63 -5.61 -22.23 35.62
CA HIS A 63 -6.44 -22.35 36.82
C HIS A 63 -6.56 -23.78 37.36
N LEU A 64 -5.57 -24.65 37.11
CA LEU A 64 -5.48 -25.95 37.77
C LEU A 64 -4.98 -25.77 39.18
N THR A 65 -5.73 -26.32 40.13
CA THR A 65 -5.31 -26.51 41.51
C THR A 65 -5.45 -27.97 41.92
N ALA A 66 -4.65 -28.39 42.90
CA ALA A 66 -4.69 -29.73 43.47
C ALA A 66 -4.68 -29.66 45.00
N LYS A 67 -5.51 -30.49 45.65
CA LYS A 67 -5.56 -30.59 47.11
C LYS A 67 -5.39 -32.02 47.57
N GLU A 68 -4.60 -32.22 48.62
CA GLU A 68 -4.51 -33.46 49.38
C GLU A 68 -5.26 -33.24 50.70
N GLY A 69 -6.52 -33.68 50.77
CA GLY A 69 -7.43 -33.27 51.85
C GLY A 69 -7.70 -31.76 51.78
N ASN A 70 -7.30 -31.01 52.82
CA ASN A 70 -7.45 -29.55 52.88
C ASN A 70 -6.18 -28.78 52.45
N THR A 71 -5.06 -29.47 52.21
CA THR A 71 -3.78 -28.83 51.88
C THR A 71 -3.66 -28.61 50.38
N ASP A 72 -3.32 -27.39 49.97
CA ASP A 72 -2.99 -27.08 48.57
C ASP A 72 -1.60 -27.67 48.22
N ILE A 73 -1.55 -28.45 47.15
CA ILE A 73 -0.36 -29.13 46.64
C ILE A 73 -0.07 -28.74 45.18
N THR A 74 -0.67 -27.67 44.67
CA THR A 74 -0.60 -27.24 43.26
C THR A 74 0.83 -27.02 42.78
N ASP A 75 1.66 -26.36 43.59
CA ASP A 75 3.06 -26.09 43.24
C ASP A 75 3.96 -27.33 43.32
N LYS A 76 3.46 -28.45 43.89
CA LYS A 76 4.16 -29.73 43.96
C LYS A 76 3.88 -30.64 42.76
N LEU A 77 3.00 -30.23 41.84
CA LEU A 77 2.67 -31.01 40.66
C LEU A 77 3.87 -31.11 39.71
N ILE A 78 4.25 -32.34 39.37
CA ILE A 78 5.20 -32.62 38.29
C ILE A 78 4.40 -32.76 37.00
N TYR A 79 4.90 -32.18 35.91
CA TYR A 79 4.19 -32.22 34.63
C TYR A 79 5.09 -32.50 33.43
N THR A 80 4.49 -33.12 32.41
CA THR A 80 5.16 -33.39 31.13
C THR A 80 5.57 -32.08 30.45
N LYS A 81 6.83 -31.98 30.03
CA LYS A 81 7.29 -30.89 29.16
C LYS A 81 6.99 -31.24 27.71
N VAL A 82 6.41 -30.31 26.98
CA VAL A 82 5.97 -30.51 25.59
C VAL A 82 6.42 -29.32 24.75
N ASN A 83 6.80 -29.59 23.50
CA ASN A 83 7.05 -28.57 22.49
C ASN A 83 5.96 -28.61 21.41
N PHE A 84 5.28 -27.49 21.19
CA PHE A 84 4.10 -27.37 20.32
C PHE A 84 4.49 -27.09 18.86
N LYS A 85 5.37 -27.91 18.27
CA LYS A 85 5.89 -27.71 16.90
C LYS A 85 5.10 -28.41 15.79
N GLN A 86 4.20 -29.32 16.13
CA GLN A 86 3.38 -30.08 15.17
C GLN A 86 1.89 -29.82 15.41
N LEU A 87 1.10 -29.81 14.34
CA LEU A 87 -0.37 -29.73 14.39
C LEU A 87 -0.95 -31.06 14.83
N ARG A 88 -1.24 -31.18 16.14
CA ARG A 88 -1.85 -32.37 16.75
C ARG A 88 -2.40 -32.05 18.13
N THR A 89 -3.10 -33.01 18.72
CA THR A 89 -3.44 -32.97 20.15
C THR A 89 -2.29 -33.51 21.00
N TYR A 90 -1.79 -32.69 21.92
CA TYR A 90 -0.80 -33.07 22.92
C TYR A 90 -1.48 -33.40 24.24
N LYS A 91 -1.02 -34.46 24.89
CA LYS A 91 -1.46 -34.83 26.24
C LYS A 91 -0.37 -34.45 27.25
N ILE A 92 -0.69 -33.49 28.12
CA ILE A 92 0.14 -33.12 29.26
C ILE A 92 -0.42 -33.82 30.50
N THR A 93 0.44 -34.55 31.21
CA THR A 93 0.07 -35.19 32.47
C THR A 93 0.62 -34.38 33.62
N TYR A 94 -0.25 -34.01 34.56
CA TYR A 94 0.12 -33.44 35.86
C TYR A 94 -0.04 -34.54 36.90
N SER A 95 1.00 -34.80 37.68
CA SER A 95 1.04 -35.91 38.62
C SER A 95 1.54 -35.50 39.98
N TYR A 96 0.94 -36.09 41.01
CA TYR A 96 1.42 -36.09 42.38
C TYR A 96 1.04 -37.42 43.02
N LYS A 97 2.03 -38.16 43.53
CA LYS A 97 1.90 -39.59 43.88
C LYS A 97 1.32 -40.37 42.70
N GLU A 98 0.34 -41.24 42.93
CA GLU A 98 -0.29 -42.08 41.89
C GLU A 98 -1.39 -41.36 41.10
N LYS A 99 -1.84 -40.19 41.57
CA LYS A 99 -2.93 -39.45 40.94
C LYS A 99 -2.43 -38.60 39.78
N ARG A 100 -3.27 -38.53 38.74
CA ARG A 100 -2.97 -37.85 37.48
C ARG A 100 -4.15 -36.97 37.06
N PHE A 101 -3.83 -35.82 36.47
CA PHE A 101 -4.74 -34.95 35.75
C PHE A 101 -4.21 -34.76 34.32
N TYR A 102 -5.11 -34.75 33.33
CA TYR A 102 -4.72 -34.65 31.92
C TYR A 102 -5.18 -33.34 31.30
N ARG A 103 -4.26 -32.57 30.71
CA ARG A 103 -4.59 -31.44 29.84
C ARG A 103 -4.33 -31.85 28.40
N TYR A 104 -5.33 -31.67 27.54
CA TYR A 104 -5.19 -31.89 26.10
C TYR A 104 -5.13 -30.54 25.39
N ILE A 105 -4.07 -30.31 24.64
CA ILE A 105 -3.88 -29.08 23.86
C ILE A 105 -3.84 -29.47 22.39
N THR A 106 -4.86 -29.06 21.63
CA THR A 106 -4.87 -29.21 20.18
C THR A 106 -4.22 -27.98 19.55
N VAL A 107 -3.20 -28.20 18.73
CA VAL A 107 -2.54 -27.13 17.96
C VAL A 107 -3.09 -27.17 16.54
N GLU A 108 -3.65 -26.04 16.09
CA GLU A 108 -4.20 -25.86 14.75
C GLU A 108 -3.50 -24.68 14.06
N ASP A 109 -3.36 -24.74 12.74
CA ASP A 109 -3.06 -23.52 11.99
C ASP A 109 -4.35 -22.83 11.56
N LYS A 110 -4.42 -21.53 11.81
CA LYS A 110 -5.56 -20.67 11.50
C LYS A 110 -5.15 -19.41 10.74
N LYS A 111 -3.86 -19.24 10.50
CA LYS A 111 -3.35 -18.06 9.83
C LYS A 111 -3.23 -18.40 8.35
N ALA A 112 -3.78 -17.54 7.52
CA ALA A 112 -3.67 -17.69 6.08
C ALA A 112 -2.24 -17.37 5.61
N PRO A 113 -1.82 -17.98 4.49
CA PRO A 113 -0.60 -17.59 3.79
C PRO A 113 -0.65 -16.10 3.40
N VAL A 114 0.50 -15.55 3.05
CA VAL A 114 0.63 -14.17 2.55
C VAL A 114 1.29 -14.22 1.18
N ILE A 115 0.58 -13.73 0.16
CA ILE A 115 1.15 -13.54 -1.19
C ILE A 115 1.72 -12.12 -1.28
N THR A 116 2.93 -11.98 -1.80
CA THR A 116 3.62 -10.71 -2.06
C THR A 116 4.13 -10.68 -3.50
N GLY A 117 4.32 -9.49 -4.06
CA GLY A 117 4.83 -9.29 -5.42
C GLY A 117 4.24 -8.04 -6.06
N LYS A 118 4.43 -7.87 -7.37
CA LYS A 118 3.85 -6.76 -8.12
C LYS A 118 2.35 -6.99 -8.32
N ASN A 119 1.54 -6.00 -7.96
CA ASN A 119 0.10 -6.00 -8.18
C ASN A 119 -0.34 -5.26 -9.45
N THR A 120 0.63 -4.76 -10.23
CA THR A 120 0.40 -4.10 -11.52
C THR A 120 1.49 -4.51 -12.52
N LEU A 121 1.12 -4.61 -13.80
CA LEU A 121 2.04 -4.90 -14.90
C LEU A 121 1.52 -4.26 -16.18
N GLU A 122 2.40 -3.63 -16.95
CA GLU A 122 2.08 -3.13 -18.29
C GLU A 122 2.77 -3.99 -19.34
N ILE A 123 2.04 -4.39 -20.38
CA ILE A 123 2.57 -5.11 -21.54
C ILE A 123 2.11 -4.45 -22.83
N GLU A 124 2.93 -4.49 -23.87
CA GLU A 124 2.52 -3.99 -25.19
C GLU A 124 1.63 -5.01 -25.91
N GLN A 125 0.69 -4.50 -26.71
CA GLN A 125 -0.21 -5.32 -27.51
C GLN A 125 0.57 -6.29 -28.41
N GLY A 126 0.21 -7.57 -28.32
CA GLY A 126 0.85 -8.69 -29.00
C GLY A 126 2.05 -9.27 -28.24
N SER A 127 2.45 -8.70 -27.10
CA SER A 127 3.49 -9.28 -26.24
C SER A 127 2.95 -10.49 -25.47
N SER A 128 3.81 -11.44 -25.15
CA SER A 128 3.45 -12.54 -24.25
C SER A 128 3.43 -12.06 -22.79
N PHE A 129 2.34 -12.37 -22.08
CA PHE A 129 2.28 -12.26 -20.62
C PHE A 129 2.95 -13.46 -19.96
N ASP A 130 3.89 -13.23 -19.02
CA ASP A 130 4.50 -14.27 -18.18
C ASP A 130 4.33 -13.89 -16.70
N MET A 131 3.73 -14.80 -15.92
CA MET A 131 3.53 -14.65 -14.47
C MET A 131 4.84 -14.33 -13.73
N LYS A 132 6.00 -14.81 -14.21
CA LYS A 132 7.30 -14.55 -13.57
C LYS A 132 7.63 -13.06 -13.44
N GLN A 133 7.07 -12.22 -14.32
CA GLN A 133 7.28 -10.76 -14.28
C GLN A 133 6.69 -10.10 -13.03
N LEU A 134 5.73 -10.77 -12.38
CA LEU A 134 5.06 -10.31 -11.17
C LEU A 134 5.87 -10.60 -9.90
N GLU A 135 6.89 -11.45 -9.97
CA GLU A 135 7.76 -11.80 -8.85
C GLU A 135 6.97 -12.27 -7.61
N LEU A 136 5.89 -13.02 -7.84
CA LEU A 136 5.02 -13.48 -6.76
C LEU A 136 5.74 -14.46 -5.83
N LYS A 137 5.55 -14.27 -4.52
CA LYS A 137 6.00 -15.17 -3.46
C LYS A 137 4.87 -15.42 -2.49
N ALA A 138 4.78 -16.62 -1.93
CA ALA A 138 3.82 -16.95 -0.89
C ALA A 138 4.53 -17.54 0.32
N GLU A 139 4.26 -17.02 1.52
CA GLU A 139 4.80 -17.53 2.78
C GLU A 139 3.69 -17.79 3.80
N ASP A 140 3.84 -18.88 4.55
CA ASP A 140 2.98 -19.24 5.68
C ASP A 140 3.81 -19.56 6.94
N ASN A 141 3.22 -19.41 8.13
CA ASN A 141 3.92 -19.68 9.39
C ASN A 141 4.20 -21.16 9.67
N TYR A 142 3.38 -22.08 9.17
CA TYR A 142 3.55 -23.51 9.37
C TYR A 142 4.07 -24.20 8.11
N ASP A 143 3.51 -23.88 6.95
CA ASP A 143 3.84 -24.51 5.67
C ASP A 143 5.10 -23.92 5.01
N GLY A 144 5.56 -22.74 5.44
CA GLY A 144 6.79 -22.12 4.95
C GLY A 144 6.61 -21.46 3.57
N ASP A 145 7.60 -21.63 2.68
CA ASP A 145 7.52 -21.12 1.30
C ASP A 145 6.55 -21.96 0.47
N MET A 146 5.55 -21.28 -0.08
CA MET A 146 4.46 -21.85 -0.85
C MET A 146 4.38 -21.25 -2.26
N SER A 147 5.43 -20.58 -2.73
CA SER A 147 5.41 -19.81 -3.98
C SER A 147 5.05 -20.68 -5.20
N ASP A 148 5.49 -21.94 -5.23
CA ASP A 148 5.18 -22.89 -6.31
C ASP A 148 3.71 -23.39 -6.30
N GLN A 149 2.94 -23.06 -5.26
CA GLN A 149 1.55 -23.49 -5.09
C GLN A 149 0.55 -22.39 -5.47
N ILE A 150 1.03 -21.21 -5.88
CA ILE A 150 0.19 -20.10 -6.32
C ILE A 150 -0.55 -20.50 -7.61
N LYS A 151 -1.88 -20.32 -7.61
CA LYS A 151 -2.76 -20.60 -8.74
C LYS A 151 -3.32 -19.30 -9.31
N GLN A 152 -3.26 -19.15 -10.63
CA GLN A 152 -3.87 -18.04 -11.34
C GLN A 152 -5.30 -18.38 -11.76
N GLU A 153 -6.18 -17.41 -11.60
CA GLU A 153 -7.51 -17.33 -12.19
C GLU A 153 -7.61 -16.07 -13.07
N GLY A 154 -8.30 -16.21 -14.21
CA GLY A 154 -8.35 -15.18 -15.25
C GLY A 154 -7.27 -15.33 -16.31
N THR A 155 -7.44 -14.62 -17.42
CA THR A 155 -6.52 -14.61 -18.56
C THR A 155 -6.34 -13.18 -19.07
N VAL A 156 -5.21 -12.93 -19.72
CA VAL A 156 -4.92 -11.66 -20.39
C VAL A 156 -4.97 -11.92 -21.89
N ASP A 157 -5.85 -11.23 -22.61
CA ASP A 157 -5.77 -11.18 -24.07
C ASP A 157 -4.82 -10.06 -24.47
N SER A 158 -3.55 -10.40 -24.70
CA SER A 158 -2.54 -9.40 -25.06
C SER A 158 -2.76 -8.77 -26.43
N ASN A 159 -3.70 -9.25 -27.26
CA ASN A 159 -3.99 -8.62 -28.55
C ASN A 159 -5.01 -7.48 -28.45
N THR A 160 -5.70 -7.36 -27.31
CA THR A 160 -6.74 -6.36 -27.11
C THR A 160 -6.27 -5.36 -26.04
N PRO A 161 -6.09 -4.07 -26.38
CA PRO A 161 -5.71 -3.07 -25.39
C PRO A 161 -6.78 -2.90 -24.30
N GLY A 162 -6.36 -2.77 -23.04
CA GLY A 162 -7.27 -2.63 -21.90
C GLY A 162 -6.66 -3.10 -20.58
N ASP A 163 -7.41 -2.92 -19.50
CA ASP A 163 -7.05 -3.41 -18.17
C ASP A 163 -7.67 -4.80 -17.95
N TYR A 164 -6.84 -5.75 -17.55
CA TYR A 164 -7.19 -7.14 -17.24
C TYR A 164 -6.92 -7.39 -15.76
N GLU A 165 -7.89 -7.93 -15.05
CA GLU A 165 -7.74 -8.31 -13.65
C GLU A 165 -7.47 -9.81 -13.55
N LEU A 166 -6.38 -10.17 -12.89
CA LEU A 166 -6.02 -11.55 -12.57
C LEU A 166 -6.08 -11.76 -11.06
N THR A 167 -6.56 -12.93 -10.66
CA THR A 167 -6.64 -13.32 -9.25
C THR A 167 -5.69 -14.47 -8.99
N TYR A 168 -4.81 -14.32 -8.01
CA TYR A 168 -3.87 -15.34 -7.58
C TYR A 168 -4.30 -15.88 -6.22
N THR A 169 -4.37 -17.19 -6.08
CA THR A 169 -4.76 -17.84 -4.84
C THR A 169 -3.72 -18.87 -4.40
N VAL A 170 -3.55 -19.00 -3.09
CA VAL A 170 -2.79 -20.09 -2.48
C VAL A 170 -3.53 -20.55 -1.24
N LYS A 171 -3.55 -21.86 -1.01
CA LYS A 171 -4.25 -22.48 0.12
C LYS A 171 -3.25 -23.38 0.87
N ASP A 172 -3.15 -23.17 2.17
CA ASP A 172 -2.24 -23.93 3.03
C ASP A 172 -2.74 -25.35 3.33
N SER A 173 -1.92 -26.15 4.03
CA SER A 173 -2.26 -27.53 4.36
C SER A 173 -3.43 -27.65 5.35
N SER A 174 -3.70 -26.59 6.12
CA SER A 174 -4.79 -26.50 7.10
C SER A 174 -6.09 -25.93 6.49
N GLY A 175 -6.03 -25.49 5.24
CA GLY A 175 -7.14 -25.00 4.46
C GLY A 175 -7.39 -23.49 4.52
N ASN A 176 -6.49 -22.70 5.13
CA ASN A 176 -6.57 -21.25 5.07
C ASN A 176 -6.12 -20.77 3.68
N GLN A 177 -6.76 -19.72 3.16
CA GLN A 177 -6.56 -19.26 1.78
C GLN A 177 -6.17 -17.78 1.75
N ALA A 178 -5.23 -17.46 0.87
CA ALA A 178 -4.88 -16.09 0.51
C ALA A 178 -5.27 -15.80 -0.93
N VAL A 179 -5.61 -14.54 -1.18
CA VAL A 179 -6.01 -14.02 -2.49
C VAL A 179 -5.21 -12.75 -2.76
N PHE A 180 -4.69 -12.61 -3.97
CA PHE A 180 -3.92 -11.46 -4.43
C PHE A 180 -4.32 -11.08 -5.84
N THR A 181 -4.74 -9.83 -6.03
CA THR A 181 -5.24 -9.34 -7.32
C THR A 181 -4.16 -8.54 -8.03
N VAL A 182 -4.01 -8.78 -9.33
CA VAL A 182 -3.06 -8.08 -10.20
C VAL A 182 -3.80 -7.44 -11.36
N LYS A 183 -3.50 -6.17 -11.62
CA LYS A 183 -3.98 -5.47 -12.81
C LYS A 183 -2.93 -5.49 -13.91
N VAL A 184 -3.23 -6.14 -15.03
CA VAL A 184 -2.38 -6.15 -16.22
C VAL A 184 -2.97 -5.19 -17.25
N THR A 185 -2.23 -4.17 -17.63
CA THR A 185 -2.64 -3.19 -18.64
C THR A 185 -1.97 -3.54 -19.96
N VAL A 186 -2.77 -3.89 -20.96
CA VAL A 186 -2.32 -4.10 -22.34
C VAL A 186 -2.36 -2.76 -23.07
N LEU A 187 -1.19 -2.22 -23.38
CA LEU A 187 -1.03 -0.96 -24.09
C LEU A 187 -1.13 -1.19 -25.60
N LYS A 188 -1.81 -0.31 -26.34
CA LYS A 188 -1.89 -0.40 -27.80
C LYS A 188 -0.49 -0.30 -28.43
N LYS A 189 -0.18 -1.20 -29.38
CA LYS A 189 1.13 -1.21 -30.08
C LYS A 189 1.30 0.10 -30.87
N GLY A 190 2.41 0.81 -30.63
CA GLY A 190 2.67 2.11 -31.24
C GLY A 190 1.99 3.30 -30.54
N ALA A 191 1.33 3.08 -29.41
CA ALA A 191 1.11 4.18 -28.47
C ALA A 191 2.48 4.66 -27.96
N VAL A 192 2.71 5.98 -27.97
CA VAL A 192 3.90 6.56 -27.34
C VAL A 192 3.82 6.22 -25.85
N GLN A 193 4.76 5.40 -25.36
CA GLN A 193 4.81 5.03 -23.94
C GLN A 193 4.81 6.28 -23.07
N ALA A 194 3.82 6.42 -22.19
CA ALA A 194 3.99 7.29 -21.03
C ALA A 194 5.23 6.80 -20.29
N PRO A 195 6.19 7.69 -19.95
CA PRO A 195 7.34 7.26 -19.19
C PRO A 195 6.83 6.53 -17.95
N SER A 196 7.21 5.26 -17.84
CA SER A 196 6.88 4.41 -16.72
C SER A 196 7.28 5.13 -15.44
N VAL A 197 6.30 5.42 -14.58
CA VAL A 197 6.50 6.11 -13.31
C VAL A 197 7.09 5.11 -12.30
N SER A 198 8.23 4.52 -12.63
CA SER A 198 9.05 3.77 -11.68
C SER A 198 10.02 4.74 -11.01
N HIS A 199 9.83 4.95 -9.70
CA HIS A 199 10.79 5.57 -8.78
C HIS A 199 11.33 6.98 -9.07
N VAL A 200 10.63 7.83 -9.83
CA VAL A 200 11.07 9.23 -9.90
C VAL A 200 10.68 9.93 -8.60
N GLN A 201 11.67 10.22 -7.75
CA GLN A 201 11.43 10.94 -6.50
C GLN A 201 10.78 12.29 -6.80
N VAL A 202 9.55 12.46 -6.31
CA VAL A 202 8.82 13.72 -6.38
C VAL A 202 9.43 14.69 -5.37
N ARG A 203 9.78 15.89 -5.83
CA ARG A 203 10.42 16.93 -5.03
C ARG A 203 9.45 18.10 -4.88
N VAL A 204 9.27 18.59 -3.67
CA VAL A 204 8.55 19.86 -3.47
C VAL A 204 9.51 21.00 -3.80
N VAL A 205 9.09 21.92 -4.67
CA VAL A 205 9.87 23.11 -5.02
C VAL A 205 10.15 23.92 -3.75
N ALA A 206 11.41 24.23 -3.50
CA ALA A 206 11.85 24.90 -2.28
C ALA A 206 11.39 26.36 -2.20
N ASP A 207 11.45 27.08 -3.33
CA ASP A 207 10.92 28.44 -3.46
C ASP A 207 9.90 28.51 -4.61
N PRO A 208 8.60 28.31 -4.34
CA PRO A 208 7.57 28.40 -5.37
C PRO A 208 7.32 29.83 -5.87
N ASN A 209 7.88 30.86 -5.23
CA ASN A 209 7.77 32.25 -5.69
C ASN A 209 8.87 32.64 -6.69
N ASP A 210 9.93 31.84 -6.83
CA ASP A 210 10.95 32.05 -7.84
C ASP A 210 10.33 31.92 -9.24
N ILE A 211 10.48 32.97 -10.05
CA ILE A 211 9.94 33.01 -11.42
C ILE A 211 10.59 31.97 -12.33
N THR A 212 11.78 31.49 -11.98
CA THR A 212 12.52 30.49 -12.73
C THR A 212 12.20 29.05 -12.30
N ALA A 213 11.53 28.85 -11.16
CA ALA A 213 11.32 27.53 -10.58
C ALA A 213 10.72 26.52 -11.57
N LEU A 214 11.36 25.34 -11.62
CA LEU A 214 10.92 24.21 -12.44
C LEU A 214 9.75 23.50 -11.75
N VAL A 215 8.59 23.51 -12.40
CA VAL A 215 7.41 22.71 -12.00
C VAL A 215 7.09 21.76 -13.16
N ASN A 216 7.05 20.46 -12.86
CA ASN A 216 6.83 19.41 -13.86
C ASN A 216 6.39 18.07 -13.21
N LYS A 217 6.56 16.96 -13.93
CA LYS A 217 6.24 15.60 -13.44
C LYS A 217 7.09 15.14 -12.25
N GLN A 218 8.13 15.88 -11.87
CA GLN A 218 9.01 15.55 -10.76
C GLN A 218 8.99 16.62 -9.67
N ASN A 219 8.95 17.88 -10.06
CA ASN A 219 9.01 19.02 -9.16
C ASN A 219 7.62 19.61 -8.98
N ILE A 220 7.11 19.59 -7.75
CA ILE A 220 5.72 19.96 -7.44
C ILE A 220 5.65 21.17 -6.54
N LEU A 221 4.58 21.93 -6.71
CA LEU A 221 4.23 23.00 -5.79
C LEU A 221 3.85 22.45 -4.41
N PRO A 222 4.08 23.22 -3.33
CA PRO A 222 3.54 22.86 -2.02
C PRO A 222 2.02 22.75 -2.04
N ASP A 223 1.50 21.90 -1.17
CA ASP A 223 0.04 21.70 -1.06
C ASP A 223 -0.65 23.00 -0.64
N GLY A 224 -1.71 23.39 -1.35
CA GLY A 224 -2.44 24.63 -1.08
C GLY A 224 -1.70 25.93 -1.39
N TRP A 225 -0.48 25.87 -1.94
CA TRP A 225 0.23 27.09 -2.36
C TRP A 225 -0.48 27.77 -3.52
N ALA A 226 -0.55 29.11 -3.44
CA ALA A 226 -1.02 29.99 -4.49
C ALA A 226 -0.20 31.31 -4.43
N PRO A 227 0.06 31.95 -5.59
CA PRO A 227 0.76 33.23 -5.62
C PRO A 227 -0.09 34.34 -4.98
N SER A 228 0.56 35.20 -4.18
CA SER A 228 -0.10 36.32 -3.48
C SER A 228 -0.16 37.61 -4.30
N ASP A 229 0.50 37.65 -5.46
CA ASP A 229 0.71 38.83 -6.31
C ASP A 229 -0.04 38.74 -7.65
N LEU A 230 -1.15 38.00 -7.68
CA LEU A 230 -1.99 37.90 -8.88
C LEU A 230 -2.66 39.24 -9.22
N VAL A 231 -2.63 39.59 -10.49
CA VAL A 231 -3.33 40.75 -11.06
C VAL A 231 -4.13 40.33 -12.29
N THR A 232 -5.20 41.06 -12.54
CA THR A 232 -6.08 40.83 -13.70
C THR A 232 -5.46 41.40 -14.97
N ILE A 233 -5.42 40.60 -16.03
CA ILE A 233 -5.09 41.01 -17.40
C ILE A 233 -6.37 41.08 -18.25
N GLN A 234 -6.24 41.38 -19.55
CA GLN A 234 -7.39 41.39 -20.48
C GLN A 234 -8.21 40.09 -20.38
N ASN A 235 -9.53 40.21 -20.57
CA ASN A 235 -10.51 39.11 -20.48
C ASN A 235 -10.65 38.45 -19.09
N GLY A 236 -10.16 39.10 -18.03
CA GLY A 236 -10.39 38.65 -16.65
C GLY A 236 -9.44 37.55 -16.18
N PHE A 237 -8.48 37.14 -17.02
CA PHE A 237 -7.45 36.18 -16.64
C PHE A 237 -6.52 36.76 -15.58
N LEU A 238 -5.92 35.88 -14.78
CA LEU A 238 -4.99 36.25 -13.71
C LEU A 238 -3.58 35.76 -14.06
N LEU A 239 -2.58 36.61 -13.82
CA LEU A 239 -1.15 36.29 -13.85
C LEU A 239 -0.49 36.94 -12.64
N ARG A 240 0.68 36.43 -12.22
CA ARG A 240 1.53 37.17 -11.27
C ARG A 240 1.91 38.51 -11.86
N ALA A 241 2.00 39.55 -11.03
CA ALA A 241 2.22 40.93 -11.47
C ALA A 241 3.38 41.10 -12.45
N VAL A 242 4.50 40.40 -12.21
CA VAL A 242 5.68 40.43 -13.08
C VAL A 242 5.42 39.81 -14.47
N ALA A 243 4.69 38.70 -14.53
CA ALA A 243 4.31 38.06 -15.78
C ALA A 243 3.24 38.89 -16.50
N ALA A 244 2.28 39.48 -15.79
CA ALA A 244 1.28 40.37 -16.36
C ALA A 244 1.92 41.60 -17.03
N GLN A 245 2.91 42.21 -16.40
CA GLN A 245 3.67 43.32 -16.99
C GLN A 245 4.39 42.90 -18.27
N ALA A 246 5.05 41.74 -18.26
CA ALA A 246 5.73 41.19 -19.42
C ALA A 246 4.77 40.82 -20.56
N TRP A 247 3.61 40.25 -20.23
CA TRP A 247 2.55 39.94 -21.18
C TRP A 247 2.04 41.20 -21.90
N ASN A 248 1.75 42.26 -21.14
CA ASN A 248 1.29 43.52 -21.73
C ASN A 248 2.36 44.15 -22.64
N ALA A 249 3.63 44.09 -22.25
CA ALA A 249 4.72 44.56 -23.11
C ALA A 249 4.84 43.76 -24.41
N MET A 250 4.71 42.43 -24.34
CA MET A 250 4.75 41.55 -25.50
C MET A 250 3.54 41.76 -26.42
N MET A 251 2.33 41.91 -25.88
CA MET A 251 1.13 42.24 -26.67
C MET A 251 1.27 43.57 -27.42
N ASN A 252 1.72 44.62 -26.73
CA ASN A 252 1.88 45.94 -27.35
C ASN A 252 2.91 45.91 -28.49
N ALA A 253 3.98 45.14 -28.34
CA ALA A 253 4.98 44.98 -29.40
C ALA A 253 4.44 44.17 -30.57
N ALA A 254 3.71 43.08 -30.31
CA ALA A 254 3.04 42.32 -31.36
C ALA A 254 2.08 43.22 -32.15
N GLU A 255 1.28 44.03 -31.47
CA GLU A 255 0.35 44.97 -32.11
C GLU A 255 1.06 46.01 -32.99
N GLN A 256 2.21 46.54 -32.54
CA GLN A 256 3.04 47.45 -33.34
C GLN A 256 3.57 46.81 -34.62
N ASP A 257 3.81 45.50 -34.60
CA ASP A 257 4.19 44.71 -35.75
C ASP A 257 2.99 44.18 -36.56
N GLY A 258 1.76 44.61 -36.23
CA GLY A 258 0.53 44.18 -36.90
C GLY A 258 0.13 42.74 -36.59
N ILE A 259 0.64 42.17 -35.49
CA ILE A 259 0.37 40.82 -35.02
C ILE A 259 -0.64 40.84 -33.87
N THR A 260 -1.71 40.07 -34.03
CA THR A 260 -2.70 39.87 -32.97
C THR A 260 -2.36 38.63 -32.14
N ILE A 261 -2.33 38.78 -30.83
CA ILE A 261 -2.29 37.70 -29.86
C ILE A 261 -3.28 37.94 -28.73
N ASN A 262 -3.85 36.88 -28.16
CA ASN A 262 -4.71 36.96 -26.98
C ASN A 262 -4.47 35.77 -26.05
N ALA A 263 -4.81 35.95 -24.77
CA ALA A 263 -4.84 34.86 -23.81
C ALA A 263 -6.10 34.00 -23.98
N VAL A 264 -5.95 32.69 -23.81
CA VAL A 264 -7.06 31.70 -23.75
C VAL A 264 -7.15 31.07 -22.36
N SER A 265 -6.03 30.89 -21.69
CA SER A 265 -5.95 30.29 -20.35
C SER A 265 -4.69 30.78 -19.63
N ALA A 266 -4.80 31.06 -18.33
CA ALA A 266 -3.74 31.63 -17.50
C ALA A 266 -3.76 30.97 -16.11
N TYR A 267 -3.66 31.72 -15.01
CA TYR A 267 -3.67 31.14 -13.66
C TYR A 267 -4.85 30.17 -13.42
N ARG A 268 -4.53 29.02 -12.82
CA ARG A 268 -5.49 27.99 -12.39
C ARG A 268 -5.20 27.62 -10.94
N THR A 269 -6.23 27.44 -10.11
CA THR A 269 -6.03 26.91 -8.76
C THR A 269 -5.68 25.41 -8.81
N GLN A 270 -5.04 24.88 -7.76
CA GLN A 270 -4.76 23.44 -7.67
C GLN A 270 -6.05 22.60 -7.78
N ALA A 271 -7.15 23.07 -7.19
CA ALA A 271 -8.46 22.42 -7.27
C ALA A 271 -9.04 22.44 -8.69
N TYR A 272 -8.89 23.56 -9.41
CA TYR A 272 -9.27 23.64 -10.81
C TYR A 272 -8.44 22.66 -11.65
N GLN A 273 -7.12 22.62 -11.43
CA GLN A 273 -6.23 21.70 -12.13
C GLN A 273 -6.60 20.23 -11.89
N ALA A 274 -6.95 19.88 -10.64
CA ALA A 274 -7.42 18.54 -10.31
C ALA A 274 -8.70 18.17 -11.07
N ASN A 275 -9.68 19.07 -11.11
CA ASN A 275 -10.92 18.86 -11.85
C ASN A 275 -10.68 18.71 -13.35
N LEU A 276 -9.84 19.57 -13.93
CA LEU A 276 -9.50 19.50 -15.34
C LEU A 276 -8.77 18.18 -15.68
N TYR A 277 -7.75 17.81 -14.91
CA TYR A 277 -7.04 16.55 -15.12
C TYR A 277 -7.99 15.36 -15.08
N ASN A 278 -8.90 15.31 -14.09
CA ASN A 278 -9.87 14.23 -13.97
C ASN A 278 -10.83 14.16 -15.17
N GLN A 279 -11.22 15.31 -15.75
CA GLN A 279 -12.06 15.35 -16.95
C GLN A 279 -11.33 14.79 -18.18
N TYR A 280 -10.08 15.21 -18.40
CA TYR A 280 -9.26 14.67 -19.49
C TYR A 280 -9.01 13.17 -19.28
N TYR A 281 -8.66 12.77 -18.06
CA TYR A 281 -8.39 11.38 -17.72
C TYR A 281 -9.61 10.49 -17.91
N ALA A 282 -10.81 10.99 -17.62
CA ALA A 282 -12.04 10.25 -17.87
C ALA A 282 -12.33 10.04 -19.38
N ALA A 283 -11.89 10.97 -20.23
CA ALA A 283 -12.09 10.90 -21.68
C ALA A 283 -10.99 10.08 -22.38
N ASP A 284 -9.74 10.25 -21.98
CA ASP A 284 -8.57 9.60 -22.57
C ASP A 284 -7.49 9.32 -21.50
N PRO A 285 -7.63 8.24 -20.72
CA PRO A 285 -6.67 7.89 -19.67
C PRO A 285 -5.24 7.68 -20.19
N VAL A 286 -5.10 7.26 -21.45
CA VAL A 286 -3.82 6.90 -22.07
C VAL A 286 -3.00 8.14 -22.41
N ASN A 287 -3.63 9.14 -23.05
CA ASN A 287 -2.90 10.32 -23.50
C ASN A 287 -2.90 11.45 -22.47
N THR A 288 -3.84 11.47 -21.51
CA THR A 288 -3.96 12.54 -20.51
C THR A 288 -2.65 12.87 -19.78
N PRO A 289 -1.83 11.90 -19.33
CA PRO A 289 -0.57 12.20 -18.64
C PRO A 289 0.42 13.03 -19.47
N PHE A 290 0.27 13.12 -20.79
CA PHE A 290 1.08 13.97 -21.67
C PHE A 290 0.42 15.29 -22.05
N LEU A 291 -0.90 15.36 -21.97
CA LEU A 291 -1.71 16.50 -22.41
C LEU A 291 -2.12 17.41 -21.25
N SER A 292 -2.12 16.90 -20.02
CA SER A 292 -2.57 17.64 -18.85
C SER A 292 -1.73 17.30 -17.64
N ALA A 293 -1.34 18.32 -16.90
CA ALA A 293 -0.60 18.18 -15.67
C ALA A 293 -1.52 17.70 -14.53
N LEU A 294 -1.02 16.81 -13.67
CA LEU A 294 -1.64 16.59 -12.36
C LEU A 294 -1.64 17.89 -11.54
N PRO A 295 -2.56 18.05 -10.56
CA PRO A 295 -2.50 19.18 -9.64
C PRO A 295 -1.14 19.25 -8.93
N ARG A 296 -0.69 20.48 -8.66
CA ARG A 296 0.64 20.84 -8.15
C ARG A 296 1.78 20.63 -9.14
N ARG A 297 1.48 20.22 -10.36
CA ARG A 297 2.47 19.99 -11.45
C ARG A 297 2.23 20.88 -12.65
N SER A 298 1.20 21.74 -12.61
CA SER A 298 0.87 22.66 -13.68
C SER A 298 1.53 24.00 -13.45
N GLU A 299 2.26 24.52 -14.45
CA GLU A 299 2.85 25.85 -14.37
C GLU A 299 1.79 26.97 -14.35
N HIS A 300 0.54 26.68 -14.75
CA HIS A 300 -0.57 27.62 -14.58
C HIS A 300 -0.91 27.87 -13.10
N GLU A 301 -0.62 26.91 -12.21
CA GLU A 301 -0.79 27.12 -10.77
C GLU A 301 0.19 28.17 -10.23
N MET A 302 1.25 28.48 -10.97
CA MET A 302 2.21 29.53 -10.62
C MET A 302 1.74 30.93 -11.03
N GLY A 303 0.72 31.06 -11.87
CA GLY A 303 0.37 32.34 -12.50
C GLY A 303 1.49 32.88 -13.40
N LEU A 304 2.36 31.99 -13.91
CA LEU A 304 3.48 32.28 -14.80
C LEU A 304 3.35 31.58 -16.16
N ALA A 305 2.30 30.79 -16.38
CA ALA A 305 2.02 30.16 -17.66
C ALA A 305 0.78 30.79 -18.32
N LEU A 306 0.81 30.83 -19.65
CA LEU A 306 -0.21 31.43 -20.49
C LEU A 306 -0.38 30.61 -21.77
N ASP A 307 -1.61 30.21 -22.06
CA ASP A 307 -1.98 29.65 -23.36
C ASP A 307 -2.43 30.79 -24.28
N ILE A 308 -1.78 30.94 -25.43
CA ILE A 308 -1.92 32.08 -26.34
C ILE A 308 -2.53 31.64 -27.67
N SER A 309 -3.45 32.44 -28.23
CA SER A 309 -3.95 32.27 -29.60
C SER A 309 -3.73 33.51 -30.48
N ASN A 310 -4.16 33.43 -31.75
CA ASN A 310 -3.91 34.41 -32.81
C ASN A 310 -5.06 35.42 -33.00
N GLY A 311 -5.91 35.63 -31.99
CA GLY A 311 -7.08 36.53 -32.02
C GLY A 311 -8.42 35.81 -31.98
N ASP A 312 -8.45 34.50 -32.21
CA ASP A 312 -9.69 33.70 -32.35
C ASP A 312 -10.15 33.00 -31.07
N TYR A 313 -9.38 33.15 -29.98
CA TYR A 313 -9.63 32.52 -28.68
C TYR A 313 -9.64 30.98 -28.69
N GLN A 314 -8.96 30.35 -29.64
CA GLN A 314 -8.87 28.89 -29.75
C GLN A 314 -7.41 28.41 -29.76
N LEU A 315 -7.17 27.24 -29.15
CA LEU A 315 -5.85 26.62 -29.12
C LEU A 315 -5.72 25.67 -30.32
N HIS A 316 -4.72 25.92 -31.16
CA HIS A 316 -4.49 25.13 -32.37
C HIS A 316 -3.11 24.49 -32.37
N SER A 317 -3.04 23.23 -32.79
CA SER A 317 -1.78 22.50 -32.92
C SER A 317 -0.86 23.07 -34.00
N ASP A 318 -1.40 23.78 -34.99
CA ASP A 318 -0.66 24.45 -36.05
C ASP A 318 -0.34 25.93 -35.73
N PHE A 319 -0.60 26.40 -34.50
CA PHE A 319 -0.43 27.79 -34.11
C PHE A 319 0.98 28.33 -34.41
N GLU A 320 2.04 27.54 -34.20
CA GLU A 320 3.43 27.93 -34.51
C GLU A 320 3.64 28.29 -35.99
N SER A 321 2.84 27.74 -36.91
CA SER A 321 2.93 28.03 -38.34
C SER A 321 2.25 29.35 -38.76
N THR A 322 1.39 29.89 -37.89
CA THR A 322 0.67 31.16 -38.11
C THR A 322 1.61 32.37 -38.03
N ALA A 323 1.13 33.55 -38.45
CA ALA A 323 1.89 34.79 -38.30
C ALA A 323 2.21 35.08 -36.81
N SER A 324 1.23 34.91 -35.93
CA SER A 324 1.39 35.12 -34.48
C SER A 324 2.35 34.11 -33.85
N GLY A 325 2.26 32.82 -34.21
CA GLY A 325 3.18 31.81 -33.72
C GLY A 325 4.63 32.03 -34.15
N LYS A 326 4.85 32.40 -35.43
CA LYS A 326 6.18 32.78 -35.93
C LYS A 326 6.75 34.00 -35.22
N TRP A 327 5.91 35.02 -34.99
CA TRP A 327 6.30 36.22 -34.26
C TRP A 327 6.68 35.89 -32.82
N LEU A 328 5.88 35.08 -32.11
CA LEU A 328 6.20 34.64 -30.74
C LEU A 328 7.50 33.82 -30.70
N SER A 329 7.71 32.91 -31.65
CA SER A 329 8.96 32.16 -31.76
C SER A 329 10.16 33.09 -31.91
N ALA A 330 10.02 34.17 -32.68
CA ALA A 330 11.06 35.18 -32.86
C ALA A 330 11.26 36.07 -31.62
N HIS A 331 10.20 36.50 -30.94
CA HIS A 331 10.26 37.65 -30.01
C HIS A 331 9.88 37.35 -28.55
N ALA A 332 9.15 36.28 -28.24
CA ALA A 332 8.62 36.04 -26.89
C ALA A 332 9.71 36.05 -25.80
N HIS A 333 10.88 35.52 -26.14
CA HIS A 333 12.04 35.46 -25.25
C HIS A 333 12.60 36.84 -24.85
N GLU A 334 12.41 37.86 -25.68
CA GLU A 334 12.82 39.24 -25.38
C GLU A 334 12.05 39.82 -24.19
N TYR A 335 10.82 39.35 -24.01
CA TYR A 335 9.91 39.74 -22.93
C TYR A 335 9.93 38.75 -21.76
N GLY A 336 10.74 37.69 -21.82
CA GLY A 336 10.87 36.71 -20.75
C GLY A 336 9.96 35.48 -20.85
N TRP A 337 9.32 35.27 -22.00
CA TRP A 337 8.46 34.12 -22.27
C TRP A 337 9.17 33.07 -23.13
N ILE A 338 8.98 31.79 -22.81
CA ILE A 338 9.50 30.67 -23.59
C ILE A 338 8.37 29.76 -24.05
N LEU A 339 8.49 29.19 -25.25
CA LEU A 339 7.66 28.05 -25.67
C LEU A 339 8.03 26.85 -24.77
N ARG A 340 7.11 26.46 -23.89
CA ARG A 340 7.45 25.56 -22.78
C ARG A 340 7.63 24.11 -23.20
N TYR A 341 6.86 23.67 -24.20
CA TYR A 341 6.81 22.28 -24.67
C TYR A 341 7.08 22.20 -26.18
N PRO A 342 8.35 22.27 -26.61
CA PRO A 342 8.73 22.13 -28.02
C PRO A 342 8.51 20.71 -28.57
N SER A 343 8.24 20.60 -29.87
CA SER A 343 7.86 19.33 -30.53
C SER A 343 8.95 18.26 -30.51
N ASN A 344 10.21 18.66 -30.48
CA ASN A 344 11.38 17.78 -30.43
C ASN A 344 11.88 17.48 -29.00
N LYS A 345 11.10 17.85 -27.96
CA LYS A 345 11.54 17.76 -26.55
C LYS A 345 10.57 16.97 -25.65
N THR A 346 9.59 16.27 -26.22
CA THR A 346 8.61 15.45 -25.47
C THR A 346 9.26 14.42 -24.53
N ASN A 347 10.40 13.84 -24.92
CA ASN A 347 11.14 12.89 -24.09
C ASN A 347 11.80 13.53 -22.85
N ILE A 348 11.99 14.85 -22.87
CA ILE A 348 12.61 15.64 -21.81
C ILE A 348 11.53 16.28 -20.92
N THR A 349 10.60 17.01 -21.53
CA THR A 349 9.52 17.71 -20.80
C THR A 349 8.46 16.74 -20.28
N GLN A 350 8.35 15.58 -20.93
CA GLN A 350 7.32 14.58 -20.70
C GLN A 350 5.89 15.05 -21.00
N TYR A 351 5.72 16.22 -21.63
CA TYR A 351 4.46 16.72 -22.16
C TYR A 351 4.49 16.69 -23.69
N ALA A 352 3.32 16.50 -24.29
CA ALA A 352 3.17 16.62 -25.73
C ALA A 352 3.53 18.04 -26.19
N TYR A 353 3.77 18.18 -27.49
CA TYR A 353 3.97 19.49 -28.10
C TYR A 353 2.75 20.39 -27.87
N GLU A 354 2.98 21.58 -27.34
CA GLU A 354 1.94 22.59 -27.15
C GLU A 354 2.41 23.91 -27.76
N ALA A 355 2.03 24.14 -29.03
CA ALA A 355 2.40 25.34 -29.79
C ALA A 355 2.01 26.65 -29.08
N TRP A 356 0.95 26.59 -28.28
CA TRP A 356 0.29 27.73 -27.64
C TRP A 356 0.79 28.03 -26.22
N HIS A 357 1.53 27.12 -25.58
CA HIS A 357 1.82 27.22 -24.15
C HIS A 357 3.15 27.93 -23.88
N TYR A 358 3.07 29.10 -23.26
CA TYR A 358 4.23 29.93 -22.94
C TYR A 358 4.41 30.08 -21.43
N ARG A 359 5.67 29.93 -20.98
CA ARG A 359 6.08 30.07 -19.58
C ARG A 359 6.93 31.31 -19.40
N TYR A 360 6.60 32.15 -18.43
CA TYR A 360 7.41 33.28 -18.01
C TYR A 360 8.55 32.83 -17.08
N VAL A 361 9.78 33.18 -17.43
CA VAL A 361 11.00 32.90 -16.65
C VAL A 361 11.90 34.14 -16.48
N GLY A 362 11.42 35.30 -16.94
CA GLY A 362 12.19 36.54 -16.97
C GLY A 362 13.09 36.67 -18.23
N PRO A 363 13.39 37.90 -18.68
CA PRO A 363 14.10 38.13 -19.95
C PRO A 363 15.49 37.49 -20.04
N SER A 364 16.26 37.47 -18.94
CA SER A 364 17.61 36.93 -18.95
C SER A 364 17.64 35.43 -19.24
N LEU A 365 16.85 34.65 -18.50
CA LEU A 365 16.78 33.20 -18.68
C LEU A 365 16.10 32.84 -20.00
N ALA A 366 15.03 33.54 -20.39
CA ALA A 366 14.36 33.28 -21.66
C ALA A 366 15.30 33.48 -22.86
N LYS A 367 16.14 34.54 -22.84
CA LYS A 367 17.19 34.77 -23.85
C LYS A 367 18.22 33.65 -23.88
N GLN A 368 18.67 33.21 -22.71
CA GLN A 368 19.61 32.09 -22.62
C GLN A 368 19.01 30.81 -23.24
N LEU A 369 17.80 30.43 -22.83
CA LEU A 369 17.11 29.24 -23.34
C LEU A 369 16.84 29.31 -24.84
N LYS A 370 16.45 30.50 -25.35
CA LYS A 370 16.28 30.71 -26.80
C LYS A 370 17.59 30.50 -27.55
N SER A 371 18.70 31.02 -27.02
CA SER A 371 20.01 30.91 -27.66
C SER A 371 20.58 29.48 -27.65
N SER A 372 20.32 28.72 -26.58
CA SER A 372 20.84 27.35 -26.44
C SER A 372 19.91 26.29 -27.02
N GLY A 373 18.63 26.59 -27.22
CA GLY A 373 17.61 25.62 -27.61
C GLY A 373 17.27 24.62 -26.51
N GLN A 374 17.63 24.93 -25.26
CA GLN A 374 17.34 24.10 -24.10
C GLN A 374 15.91 24.31 -23.60
N THR A 375 15.32 23.26 -23.03
CA THR A 375 14.12 23.40 -22.18
C THR A 375 14.50 23.87 -20.78
N LEU A 376 13.48 24.21 -19.97
CA LEU A 376 13.71 24.54 -18.56
C LEU A 376 14.30 23.35 -17.79
N GLU A 377 13.90 22.12 -18.11
CA GLU A 377 14.51 20.90 -17.53
C GLU A 377 16.01 20.81 -17.82
N GLU A 378 16.43 21.04 -19.07
CA GLU A 378 17.83 20.95 -19.48
C GLU A 378 18.71 22.07 -18.87
N TYR A 379 18.10 23.18 -18.45
CA TYR A 379 18.82 24.25 -17.75
C TYR A 379 19.13 23.90 -16.29
N TYR A 380 18.29 23.07 -15.65
CA TYR A 380 18.47 22.65 -14.25
C TYR A 380 19.22 21.31 -14.10
N GLN A 381 19.67 20.71 -15.21
CA GLN A 381 20.58 19.56 -15.24
C GLN A 381 22.02 20.04 -15.37
#